data_AF-A0A961CVQ1-F1
#
_entry.id   AF-A0A961CVQ1-F1
#
_cell.length_a   1.000
_cell.length_b   1.000
_cell.length_c   1.000
_cell.angle_alpha   90.00
_cell.angle_beta   90.00
_cell.angle_gamma   90.00
#
_symmetry.space_group_name_H-M   'P 1'
#
loop_
_entity.id
_entity.type
_entity.pdbx_description
1 polymer ?
#
loop_
_entity_poly.entity_id
_entity_poly.type
_entity_poly.pdbx_seq_one_letter_code
_entity_poly.pdbx_strand_id
1 'polypeptide(L)'
;MQGRDSYGIADGWWGTDGAWHQASESARSALREAMGGDEHPDGPPDAPPGSPSLWFLRPGEDRSIWSPGVLELEDGTSVPVHDALPADLPIGTHTLRSDGDHVTRVFHLPGPIRRVDRGWG
;
A
#
# COMPACT_ATOMS: atom_id res chain seq x y z
N MET A 1 -15.74 -21.24 2.97
CA MET A 1 -15.00 -20.46 1.95
C MET A 1 -14.04 -19.59 2.72
N GLN A 2 -12.75 -19.59 2.39
CA GLN A 2 -11.78 -18.71 3.07
C GLN A 2 -12.04 -17.28 2.59
N GLY A 3 -12.45 -16.40 3.49
CA GLY A 3 -12.78 -15.02 3.19
C GLY A 3 -12.26 -14.06 4.24
N ARG A 4 -12.44 -12.77 3.95
CA ARG A 4 -12.24 -11.66 4.86
C ARG A 4 -13.38 -10.67 4.67
N ASP A 5 -13.76 -9.97 5.73
CA ASP A 5 -14.74 -8.89 5.64
C ASP A 5 -14.13 -7.60 5.07
N SER A 6 -14.92 -6.51 5.01
CA SER A 6 -14.48 -5.21 4.49
C SER A 6 -13.36 -4.56 5.31
N TYR A 7 -13.21 -4.96 6.58
CA TYR A 7 -12.11 -4.59 7.45
C TYR A 7 -10.86 -5.46 7.27
N GLY A 8 -10.94 -6.48 6.41
CA GLY A 8 -9.85 -7.41 6.19
C GLY A 8 -9.70 -8.45 7.30
N ILE A 9 -10.65 -8.59 8.23
CA ILE A 9 -10.61 -9.62 9.26
C ILE A 9 -10.90 -10.96 8.61
N ALA A 10 -9.93 -11.87 8.68
CA ALA A 10 -10.04 -13.21 8.16
C ALA A 10 -11.07 -14.06 8.93
N ASP A 11 -11.72 -14.98 8.22
CA ASP A 11 -12.67 -15.92 8.82
C ASP A 11 -12.01 -16.93 9.77
N GLY A 12 -10.68 -17.11 9.71
CA GLY A 12 -9.95 -18.08 10.52
C GLY A 12 -8.46 -18.13 10.17
N TRP A 13 -7.72 -19.06 10.79
CA TRP A 13 -6.28 -19.24 10.58
C TRP A 13 -5.86 -20.71 10.67
N TRP A 14 -4.66 -21.02 10.19
CA TRP A 14 -4.01 -22.31 10.44
C TRP A 14 -3.26 -22.26 11.76
N GLY A 15 -3.60 -23.16 12.66
CA GLY A 15 -2.91 -23.34 13.93
C GLY A 15 -1.57 -24.06 13.78
N THR A 16 -0.75 -23.98 14.82
CA THR A 16 0.53 -24.72 14.91
C THR A 16 0.32 -26.22 15.08
N ASP A 17 -0.89 -26.65 15.42
CA ASP A 17 -1.37 -28.03 15.39
C ASP A 17 -1.64 -28.54 13.96
N GLY A 18 -1.50 -27.68 12.95
CA GLY A 18 -1.80 -28.00 11.57
C GLY A 18 -3.30 -28.11 11.28
N ALA A 19 -4.16 -27.62 12.18
CA ALA A 19 -5.60 -27.57 11.98
C ALA A 19 -6.07 -26.17 11.59
N TRP A 20 -7.19 -26.09 10.88
CA TRP A 20 -7.88 -24.83 10.63
C TRP A 20 -8.72 -24.45 11.85
N HIS A 21 -8.57 -23.21 12.31
CA HIS A 21 -9.34 -22.63 13.40
C HIS A 21 -10.23 -21.52 12.86
N GLN A 22 -11.54 -21.67 13.03
CA GLN A 22 -12.50 -20.63 12.66
C GLN A 22 -12.50 -19.53 13.73
N ALA A 23 -12.43 -18.28 13.31
CA ALA A 23 -12.61 -17.15 14.22
C ALA A 23 -14.07 -17.08 14.70
N SER A 24 -14.26 -16.98 16.01
CA SER A 24 -15.60 -16.80 16.58
C SER A 24 -16.17 -15.44 16.20
N GLU A 25 -17.49 -15.34 16.08
CA GLU A 25 -18.14 -14.06 15.80
C GLU A 25 -17.85 -13.01 16.89
N SER A 26 -17.75 -13.44 18.15
CA SER A 26 -17.36 -12.57 19.25
C SER A 26 -15.97 -11.96 19.06
N ALA A 27 -14.99 -12.74 18.60
CA ALA A 27 -13.64 -12.24 18.35
C ALA A 27 -13.62 -11.28 17.14
N ARG A 28 -14.35 -11.62 16.07
CA ARG A 28 -14.46 -10.75 14.89
C ARG A 28 -15.15 -9.43 15.21
N SER A 29 -16.20 -9.45 16.03
CA SER A 29 -16.89 -8.25 16.48
C SER A 29 -15.98 -7.36 17.32
N ALA A 30 -15.24 -7.94 18.27
CA ALA A 30 -14.31 -7.18 19.11
C ALA A 30 -13.18 -6.55 18.28
N LEU A 31 -12.69 -7.24 17.24
CA LEU A 31 -11.70 -6.69 16.32
C LEU A 31 -12.27 -5.55 15.47
N ARG A 32 -13.51 -5.68 14.97
CA ARG A 32 -14.20 -4.60 14.25
C ARG A 32 -14.36 -3.36 15.13
N GLU A 33 -14.86 -3.54 16.35
CA GLU A 33 -15.02 -2.45 17.34
C GLU A 33 -13.68 -1.73 17.58
N ALA A 34 -12.61 -2.49 17.81
CA ALA A 34 -11.26 -1.93 18.02
C ALA A 34 -10.72 -1.14 16.81
N MET A 35 -11.22 -1.40 15.61
CA MET A 35 -10.88 -0.66 14.38
C MET A 35 -11.85 0.49 14.07
N GLY A 36 -12.78 0.80 14.96
CA GLY A 36 -13.76 1.88 14.76
C GLY A 36 -15.00 1.43 13.98
N GLY A 37 -15.33 0.14 14.00
CA GLY A 37 -16.50 -0.43 13.33
C GLY A 37 -17.84 0.22 13.70
N ASP A 38 -17.94 0.80 14.90
CA ASP A 38 -19.12 1.53 15.35
C ASP A 38 -19.32 2.85 14.61
N GLU A 39 -18.23 3.52 14.22
CA GLU A 39 -18.25 4.78 13.46
C GLU A 39 -18.32 4.53 11.95
N HIS A 40 -17.77 3.40 11.49
CA HIS A 40 -17.69 3.06 10.07
C HIS A 40 -18.22 1.63 9.80
N PRO A 41 -19.55 1.41 9.76
CA PRO A 41 -20.12 0.07 9.72
C PRO A 41 -19.81 -0.73 8.44
N ASP A 42 -19.53 -0.04 7.33
CA ASP A 42 -19.34 -0.66 6.01
C ASP A 42 -17.87 -1.03 5.71
N GLY A 43 -16.92 -0.57 6.51
CA GLY A 43 -15.48 -0.76 6.28
C GLY A 43 -14.64 0.34 6.94
N PRO A 44 -13.30 0.23 6.92
CA PRO A 44 -12.44 1.27 7.46
C PRO A 44 -12.67 2.61 6.73
N PRO A 45 -12.46 3.75 7.41
CA PRO A 45 -12.65 5.06 6.79
C PRO A 45 -11.73 5.25 5.59
N ASP A 46 -12.24 5.94 4.58
CA ASP A 46 -11.40 6.49 3.52
C ASP A 46 -10.38 7.48 4.10
N ALA A 47 -9.29 7.70 3.37
CA ALA A 47 -8.28 8.68 3.76
C ALA A 47 -8.93 10.07 3.93
N PRO A 48 -8.51 10.87 4.94
CA PRO A 48 -9.06 12.21 5.16
C PRO A 48 -8.99 13.07 3.88
N PRO A 49 -9.95 13.98 3.66
CA PRO A 49 -9.93 14.87 2.51
C PRO A 49 -8.59 15.62 2.39
N GLY A 50 -8.02 15.61 1.18
CA GLY A 50 -6.71 16.22 0.91
C GLY A 50 -5.50 15.33 1.24
N SER A 51 -5.69 14.12 1.74
CA SER A 51 -4.61 13.13 1.83
C SER A 51 -4.14 12.74 0.43
N PRO A 52 -2.82 12.69 0.17
CA PRO A 52 -2.32 12.25 -1.12
C PRO A 52 -2.60 10.75 -1.32
N SER A 53 -2.84 10.35 -2.57
CA SER A 53 -2.80 8.95 -2.96
C SER A 53 -1.40 8.40 -2.70
N LEU A 54 -1.27 7.12 -2.31
CA LEU A 54 0.02 6.46 -2.11
C LEU A 54 0.22 5.41 -3.20
N TRP A 55 1.37 5.44 -3.87
CA TRP A 55 1.74 4.44 -4.87
C TRP A 55 3.11 3.84 -4.54
N PHE A 56 3.13 2.53 -4.28
CA PHE A 56 4.35 1.77 -4.03
C PHE A 56 4.76 1.06 -5.32
N LEU A 57 5.73 1.63 -6.02
CA LEU A 57 6.26 1.10 -7.28
C LEU A 57 7.40 0.11 -6.99
N ARG A 58 7.20 -1.17 -7.30
CA ARG A 58 8.26 -2.19 -7.21
C ARG A 58 9.06 -2.28 -8.50
N PRO A 59 10.29 -2.83 -8.44
CA PRO A 59 11.07 -3.06 -9.66
C PRO A 59 10.35 -3.99 -10.63
N GLY A 60 10.25 -3.56 -11.89
CA GLY A 60 9.59 -4.30 -12.97
C GLY A 60 8.07 -4.14 -13.03
N GLU A 61 7.45 -3.39 -12.11
CA GLU A 61 6.02 -3.06 -12.21
C GLU A 61 5.74 -2.02 -13.30
N ASP A 62 4.48 -1.98 -13.75
CA ASP A 62 3.97 -0.98 -14.68
C ASP A 62 4.15 0.42 -14.09
N ARG A 63 4.63 1.34 -14.93
CA ARG A 63 4.93 2.74 -14.60
C ARG A 63 3.95 3.71 -15.23
N SER A 64 2.93 3.22 -15.92
CA SER A 64 1.93 4.04 -16.59
C SER A 64 1.24 4.98 -15.59
N ILE A 65 1.05 6.23 -16.00
CA ILE A 65 0.33 7.25 -15.24
C ILE A 65 -0.98 7.58 -15.94
N TRP A 66 -2.02 7.86 -15.16
CA TRP A 66 -3.34 8.14 -15.71
C TRP A 66 -3.47 9.54 -16.32
N SER A 67 -2.62 10.47 -15.91
CA SER A 67 -2.64 11.87 -16.35
C SER A 67 -1.23 12.46 -16.30
N PRO A 68 -0.84 13.27 -17.31
CA PRO A 68 0.39 14.04 -17.30
C PRO A 68 0.57 14.90 -16.04
N GLY A 69 1.81 15.30 -15.77
CA GLY A 69 2.11 16.10 -14.59
C GLY A 69 3.60 16.39 -14.40
N VAL A 70 3.93 16.77 -13.17
CA VAL A 70 5.31 17.01 -12.73
C VAL A 70 5.63 16.05 -11.59
N LEU A 71 6.70 15.29 -11.75
CA LEU A 71 7.28 14.45 -10.72
C LEU A 71 8.41 15.22 -10.03
N GLU A 72 8.24 15.50 -8.76
CA GLU A 72 9.26 16.04 -7.87
C GLU A 72 9.99 14.86 -7.20
N LEU A 73 11.26 14.69 -7.52
CA LEU A 73 12.13 13.68 -6.94
C LEU A 73 12.48 14.02 -5.49
N GLU A 74 13.01 13.05 -4.76
CA GLU A 74 13.35 13.20 -3.33
C GLU A 74 14.43 14.28 -3.11
N ASP A 75 15.32 14.44 -4.08
CA ASP A 75 16.38 15.45 -4.08
C ASP A 75 15.89 16.85 -4.48
N GLY A 76 14.59 17.02 -4.74
CA GLY A 76 13.96 18.27 -5.17
C GLY A 76 14.00 18.52 -6.68
N THR A 77 14.54 17.60 -7.47
CA THR A 77 14.54 17.71 -8.94
C THR A 77 13.12 17.54 -9.49
N SER A 78 12.68 18.44 -10.36
CA SER A 78 11.37 18.34 -11.03
C SER A 78 11.51 17.82 -12.45
N VAL A 79 10.73 16.79 -12.78
CA VAL A 79 10.72 16.12 -14.09
C VAL A 79 9.29 16.10 -14.64
N PRO A 80 9.03 16.66 -15.85
CA PRO A 80 7.73 16.51 -16.48
C PRO A 80 7.50 15.06 -16.93
N VAL A 81 6.30 14.53 -16.71
CA VAL A 81 5.89 13.18 -17.08
C VAL A 81 4.54 13.23 -17.82
N HIS A 82 4.34 12.34 -18.80
CA HIS A 82 3.13 12.33 -19.63
C HIS A 82 2.39 11.00 -19.56
N ASP A 83 3.04 9.92 -19.98
CA ASP A 83 2.40 8.59 -20.07
C ASP A 83 2.91 7.60 -19.02
N ALA A 84 4.14 7.79 -18.51
CA ALA A 84 4.74 6.94 -17.50
C ALA A 84 5.77 7.67 -16.64
N LEU A 85 6.07 7.10 -15.46
CA LEU A 85 7.21 7.52 -14.65
C LEU A 85 8.55 7.15 -15.34
N PRO A 86 9.63 7.93 -15.12
CA PRO A 86 10.94 7.65 -15.71
C PRO A 86 11.43 6.22 -15.40
N ALA A 87 12.04 5.55 -16.37
CA ALA A 87 12.53 4.17 -16.19
C ALA A 87 13.70 4.09 -15.20
N ASP A 88 14.48 5.16 -15.11
CA ASP A 88 15.64 5.36 -14.24
C ASP A 88 15.30 6.08 -12.93
N LEU A 89 14.01 6.17 -12.58
CA LEU A 89 13.55 6.75 -11.32
C LEU A 89 14.39 6.22 -10.14
N PRO A 90 15.01 7.08 -9.33
CA PRO A 90 15.79 6.64 -8.17
C PRO A 90 14.94 5.89 -7.16
N ILE A 91 15.55 5.04 -6.34
CA ILE A 91 14.86 4.48 -5.16
C ILE A 91 14.65 5.62 -4.17
N GLY A 92 13.46 5.72 -3.59
CA GLY A 92 13.16 6.80 -2.67
C GLY A 92 11.69 7.18 -2.64
N THR A 93 11.44 8.39 -2.12
CA THR A 93 10.12 8.97 -1.94
C THR A 93 9.95 10.22 -2.79
N HIS A 94 9.03 10.18 -3.74
CA HIS A 94 8.80 11.24 -4.73
C HIS A 94 7.36 11.73 -4.70
N THR A 95 7.10 12.90 -5.28
CA THR A 95 5.75 13.48 -5.34
C THR A 95 5.35 13.71 -6.79
N LEU A 96 4.32 13.01 -7.27
CA LEU A 96 3.69 13.27 -8.55
C LEU A 96 2.53 14.24 -8.35
N ARG A 97 2.57 15.36 -9.07
CA ARG A 97 1.47 16.31 -9.21
C ARG A 97 0.90 16.17 -10.63
N SER A 98 -0.24 15.51 -10.75
CA SER A 98 -0.95 15.35 -12.02
C SER A 98 -1.92 16.52 -12.25
N ASP A 99 -2.44 16.62 -13.48
CA ASP A 99 -3.45 17.62 -13.82
C ASP A 99 -4.66 17.55 -12.86
N GLY A 100 -5.28 18.72 -12.60
CA GLY A 100 -6.40 18.82 -11.65
C GLY A 100 -5.98 18.77 -10.18
N ASP A 101 -4.73 19.13 -9.87
CA ASP A 101 -4.15 19.20 -8.53
C ASP A 101 -4.12 17.86 -7.76
N HIS A 102 -4.19 16.74 -8.47
CA HIS A 102 -4.08 15.43 -7.84
C HIS A 102 -2.64 15.15 -7.41
N VAL A 103 -2.44 14.89 -6.11
CA VAL A 103 -1.12 14.59 -5.54
C VAL A 103 -1.02 13.11 -5.21
N THR A 104 -0.03 12.45 -5.80
CA THR A 104 0.35 11.07 -5.47
C THR A 104 1.76 11.04 -4.87
N ARG A 105 1.91 10.43 -3.70
CA ARG A 105 3.20 10.10 -3.12
C ARG A 105 3.67 8.77 -3.74
N VAL A 106 4.77 8.82 -4.48
CA VAL A 106 5.35 7.65 -5.15
C VAL A 106 6.53 7.15 -4.34
N PHE A 107 6.48 5.89 -3.92
CA PHE A 107 7.59 5.19 -3.27
C PHE A 107 8.20 4.22 -4.29
N HIS A 108 9.38 4.52 -4.81
CA HIS A 108 10.10 3.56 -5.64
C HIS A 108 10.92 2.65 -4.73
N LEU A 109 10.49 1.40 -4.63
CA LEU A 109 11.03 0.45 -3.68
C LEU A 109 12.30 -0.22 -4.22
N PRO A 110 13.26 -0.57 -3.33
CA PRO A 110 14.38 -1.40 -3.73
C PRO A 110 13.90 -2.77 -4.21
N GLY A 111 14.76 -3.42 -5.00
CA GLY A 111 14.60 -4.82 -5.35
C GLY A 111 14.64 -5.75 -4.13
N PRO A 112 14.43 -7.05 -4.36
CA PRO A 112 14.52 -8.05 -3.30
C PRO A 112 15.84 -7.92 -2.56
N ILE A 113 15.78 -8.02 -1.23
CA ILE A 113 16.96 -8.02 -0.37
C ILE A 113 17.88 -9.14 -0.84
N ARG A 114 19.16 -8.80 -1.09
CA ARG A 114 20.14 -9.80 -1.47
C ARG A 114 20.32 -10.79 -0.32
N ARG A 115 20.25 -12.07 -0.65
CA ARG A 115 20.57 -13.13 0.31
C ARG A 115 22.02 -12.93 0.75
N VAL A 116 22.21 -12.71 2.05
CA VAL A 116 23.54 -12.67 2.64
C VAL A 116 24.11 -14.09 2.71
N ASP A 117 25.43 -14.19 2.56
CA ASP A 117 26.13 -15.44 2.78
C ASP A 117 25.97 -15.89 4.24
N ARG A 118 26.08 -17.20 4.46
CA ARG A 118 26.01 -17.76 5.80
C ARG A 118 27.18 -17.24 6.63
N GLY A 119 26.86 -16.61 7.76
CA GLY A 119 27.80 -16.18 8.79
C GLY A 119 27.26 -16.50 10.18
N TRP A 120 28.09 -16.30 11.20
CA TRP A 120 27.73 -16.38 12.61
C TRP A 120 28.07 -15.05 13.28
N GLY A 121 27.30 -14.65 14.30
CA GLY A 121 27.42 -13.39 15.03
C GLY A 121 26.45 -13.32 16.20
#